data_AF-A0A3P8M295-F1
#
_entry.id   AF-A0A3P8M295-F1
#
_cell.length_a   1.000
_cell.length_b   1.000
_cell.length_c   1.000
_cell.angle_alpha   90.00
_cell.angle_beta   90.00
_cell.angle_gamma   90.00
#
_symmetry.space_group_name_H-M   'P 1'
#
loop_
_entity.id
_entity.type
_entity.pdbx_description
1 polymer ?
#
loop_
_entity_poly.entity_id
_entity_poly.type
_entity_poly.pdbx_seq_one_letter_code
_entity_poly.pdbx_strand_id
1 'polypeptide(L)'
;MIHHLRIQNFRSVRDIELDLGALNIVFGPNGCGKSNIYKAIHLLTASADGKFSSYISDEGGLENIMWSGKSAPTARYPETAADRLPNGTVRL
;
A
#
# COMPACT_ATOMS: atom_id res chain seq x y z
N MET A 1 -8.75 14.06 15.68
CA MET A 1 -8.43 14.49 14.31
C MET A 1 -7.07 13.90 13.95
N ILE A 2 -6.88 13.41 12.72
CA ILE A 2 -5.61 12.82 12.28
C ILE A 2 -4.74 13.95 11.69
N HIS A 3 -3.53 14.11 12.19
CA HIS A 3 -2.58 15.15 11.74
C HIS A 3 -1.44 14.60 10.88
N HIS A 4 -1.14 13.32 11.00
CA HIS A 4 -0.06 12.66 10.29
C HIS A 4 -0.52 11.27 9.85
N LEU A 5 -0.19 10.91 8.61
CA LEU A 5 -0.55 9.63 8.02
C LEU A 5 0.64 9.07 7.25
N ARG A 6 1.12 7.91 7.65
CA ARG A 6 2.09 7.11 6.90
C ARG A 6 1.45 5.82 6.42
N ILE A 7 1.57 5.53 5.12
CA ILE A 7 1.05 4.31 4.51
C ILE A 7 2.21 3.55 3.90
N GLN A 8 2.39 2.31 4.33
CA GLN A 8 3.46 1.44 3.87
C GLN A 8 2.93 0.10 3.40
N ASN A 9 3.60 -0.47 2.40
CA ASN A 9 3.34 -1.82 1.89
C ASN A 9 1.85 -2.08 1.58
N PHE A 10 1.15 -1.09 1.03
CA PHE A 10 -0.29 -1.13 0.77
C PHE A 10 -0.60 -0.96 -0.73
N ARG A 11 -1.01 -2.04 -1.40
CA ARG A 11 -1.37 -2.05 -2.83
C ARG A 11 -0.30 -1.43 -3.74
N SER A 12 -0.60 -0.32 -4.42
CA SER A 12 0.39 0.36 -5.26
C SER A 12 1.32 1.29 -4.47
N VAL A 13 1.07 1.51 -3.19
CA VAL A 13 1.79 2.45 -2.33
C VAL A 13 2.86 1.69 -1.55
N ARG A 14 4.12 1.97 -1.83
CA ARG A 14 5.25 1.36 -1.11
C ARG A 14 5.52 2.04 0.22
N ASP A 15 5.68 3.36 0.18
CA ASP A 15 5.85 4.23 1.35
C ASP A 15 5.41 5.64 0.96
N ILE A 16 4.48 6.21 1.70
CA ILE A 16 4.09 7.63 1.59
C ILE A 16 3.83 8.16 2.99
N GLU A 17 4.22 9.41 3.21
CA GLU A 17 4.05 10.13 4.46
C GLU A 17 3.39 11.47 4.16
N LEU A 18 2.34 11.80 4.91
CA LEU A 18 1.47 12.94 4.67
C LEU A 18 1.19 13.66 5.99
N ASP A 19 1.50 14.95 6.03
CA ASP A 19 0.96 15.86 7.04
C ASP A 19 -0.42 16.34 6.61
N LEU A 20 -1.41 16.20 7.49
CA LEU A 20 -2.81 16.49 7.19
C LEU A 20 -3.24 17.81 7.84
N GLY A 21 -3.75 18.72 7.01
CA GLY A 21 -4.37 19.97 7.44
C GLY A 21 -5.89 19.84 7.64
N ALA A 22 -6.55 20.98 7.87
CA ALA A 22 -8.01 21.06 7.97
C ALA A 22 -8.71 20.73 6.64
N LEU A 23 -8.04 20.95 5.50
CA LEU A 23 -8.48 20.59 4.15
C LEU A 23 -7.32 19.94 3.41
N ASN A 24 -7.56 18.74 2.86
CA ASN A 24 -6.56 18.00 2.10
C ASN A 24 -7.14 17.67 0.72
N ILE A 25 -6.46 18.09 -0.35
CA ILE A 25 -6.86 17.84 -1.74
C ILE A 25 -5.89 16.83 -2.35
N VAL A 26 -6.41 15.67 -2.77
CA VAL A 26 -5.62 14.62 -3.41
C VAL A 26 -5.90 14.62 -4.92
N PHE A 27 -4.90 14.96 -5.73
CA PHE A 27 -5.02 15.06 -7.19
C PHE A 27 -3.85 14.36 -7.91
N GLY A 28 -4.01 14.09 -9.20
CA GLY A 28 -3.01 13.42 -10.04
C GLY A 28 -3.60 12.45 -11.08
N PRO A 29 -2.79 11.86 -11.97
CA PRO A 29 -3.25 10.98 -13.05
C PRO A 29 -3.99 9.73 -12.56
N ASN A 30 -4.81 9.12 -13.41
CA ASN A 30 -5.43 7.83 -13.09
C ASN A 30 -4.37 6.74 -12.90
N GLY A 31 -4.59 5.86 -11.92
CA GLY A 31 -3.64 4.80 -11.58
C GLY A 31 -2.47 5.22 -10.69
N CYS A 32 -2.28 6.50 -10.36
CA CYS A 32 -1.14 6.95 -9.53
C CYS A 32 -1.26 6.64 -8.02
N GLY A 33 -2.30 5.92 -7.59
CA GLY A 33 -2.45 5.48 -6.18
C GLY A 33 -3.39 6.32 -5.30
N LYS A 34 -4.08 7.34 -5.82
CA LYS A 34 -5.02 8.16 -5.04
C LYS A 34 -6.10 7.33 -4.33
N SER A 35 -6.74 6.41 -5.05
CA SER A 35 -7.74 5.50 -4.47
C SER A 35 -7.15 4.61 -3.38
N ASN A 36 -5.86 4.29 -3.43
CA ASN A 36 -5.19 3.50 -2.40
C ASN A 36 -4.96 4.30 -1.11
N ILE A 37 -4.76 5.62 -1.19
CA ILE A 37 -4.74 6.48 0.00
C ILE A 37 -6.09 6.42 0.72
N TYR A 38 -7.19 6.59 -0.01
CA TYR A 38 -8.54 6.49 0.57
C TYR A 38 -8.84 5.08 1.13
N LYS A 39 -8.43 4.02 0.42
CA LYS A 39 -8.59 2.64 0.92
C LYS A 39 -7.79 2.38 2.20
N ALA A 40 -6.59 2.94 2.35
CA ALA A 40 -5.82 2.82 3.59
C ALA A 40 -6.56 3.49 4.77
N ILE A 41 -7.15 4.67 4.54
CA ILE A 41 -7.97 5.36 5.54
C ILE A 41 -9.22 4.52 5.88
N HIS A 42 -9.90 3.94 4.89
CA HIS A 42 -11.04 3.06 5.13
C HIS A 42 -10.65 1.80 5.93
N LEU A 43 -9.48 1.22 5.67
CA LEU A 43 -8.97 0.09 6.45
C LEU A 43 -8.74 0.48 7.91
N LEU A 44 -8.19 1.67 8.17
CA LEU A 44 -8.01 2.19 9.54
C LEU A 44 -9.37 2.37 10.25
N THR A 45 -10.37 2.96 9.56
CA THR A 45 -11.73 3.09 10.09
C THR A 45 -12.37 1.73 10.37
N ALA A 46 -12.29 0.79 9.42
CA ALA A 46 -12.81 -0.56 9.61
C ALA A 46 -12.14 -1.28 10.79
N SER A 47 -10.84 -1.04 11.00
CA SER A 47 -10.11 -1.57 12.15
C SER A 47 -10.61 -1.00 13.47
N ALA A 48 -10.85 0.31 13.52
CA ALA A 48 -11.41 0.97 14.70
C ALA A 48 -12.84 0.52 15.01
N ASP A 49 -13.64 0.22 13.99
CA ASP A 49 -15.04 -0.21 14.11
C ASP A 49 -15.21 -1.73 14.37
N GLY A 50 -14.11 -2.49 14.53
CA GLY A 50 -14.17 -3.94 14.69
C GLY A 50 -14.56 -4.71 13.42
N LYS A 51 -14.48 -4.06 12.26
CA LYS A 51 -14.83 -4.61 10.93
C LYS A 51 -13.62 -5.01 10.09
N PHE A 52 -12.42 -5.06 10.69
CA PHE A 52 -11.17 -5.38 9.98
C PHE A 52 -11.28 -6.65 9.13
N SER A 53 -11.68 -7.79 9.73
CA SER A 53 -11.75 -9.06 9.01
C SER A 53 -12.74 -9.03 7.85
N SER A 54 -13.90 -8.38 8.02
CA SER A 54 -14.89 -8.22 6.95
C SER A 54 -14.33 -7.38 5.81
N TYR A 55 -13.68 -6.26 6.14
CA TYR A 55 -13.08 -5.39 5.13
C TYR A 55 -12.00 -6.12 4.30
N ILE A 56 -11.14 -6.92 4.94
CA ILE A 56 -10.15 -7.74 4.22
C ILE A 56 -10.83 -8.75 3.30
N SER A 57 -11.87 -9.43 3.77
CA SER A 57 -12.63 -10.38 2.96
C SER A 57 -13.29 -9.70 1.75
N ASP A 58 -13.87 -8.51 1.93
CA ASP A 58 -14.51 -7.74 0.86
C ASP A 58 -13.52 -7.25 -0.20
N GLU A 59 -12.26 -7.00 0.21
CA GLU A 59 -11.16 -6.69 -0.70
C GLU A 59 -10.55 -7.94 -1.37
N GLY A 60 -11.13 -9.12 -1.12
CA GLY A 60 -10.74 -10.39 -1.73
C GLY A 60 -9.53 -11.04 -1.07
N GLY A 61 -9.22 -10.72 0.19
CA GLY A 61 -8.11 -11.32 0.93
C GLY A 61 -6.95 -10.36 1.21
N LEU A 62 -6.07 -10.78 2.12
CA LEU A 62 -4.94 -9.97 2.60
C LEU A 62 -3.93 -9.69 1.46
N GLU A 63 -3.73 -10.65 0.58
CA GLU A 63 -2.86 -10.58 -0.59
C GLU A 63 -3.21 -9.43 -1.54
N ASN A 64 -4.50 -9.07 -1.63
CA ASN A 64 -5.00 -8.01 -2.50
C ASN A 64 -4.84 -6.61 -1.90
N ILE A 65 -4.61 -6.51 -0.58
CA ILE A 65 -4.34 -5.25 0.09
C ILE A 65 -2.85 -4.98 0.30
N MET A 66 -2.03 -6.03 0.30
CA MET A 66 -0.59 -5.94 0.42
C MET A 66 0.04 -5.31 -0.84
N TRP A 67 1.22 -4.69 -0.67
CA TRP A 67 1.94 -4.12 -1.80
C TRP A 67 2.30 -5.19 -2.82
N SER A 68 2.17 -4.87 -4.11
CA SER A 68 2.29 -5.84 -5.22
C SER A 68 3.50 -5.60 -6.12
N GLY A 69 4.57 -4.97 -5.62
CA GLY A 69 5.81 -4.78 -6.39
C GLY A 69 6.68 -6.03 -6.47
N LYS A 70 7.82 -5.95 -7.17
CA LYS A 70 8.71 -7.11 -7.44
C LYS A 70 9.26 -7.81 -6.19
N SER A 71 9.34 -7.12 -5.05
CA SER A 71 9.77 -7.69 -3.77
C SER A 71 8.60 -8.02 -2.85
N ALA A 72 7.36 -7.97 -3.35
CA ALA A 72 6.17 -8.29 -2.58
C ALA A 72 6.11 -9.78 -2.24
N PRO A 73 5.53 -10.17 -1.10
CA PRO A 73 5.25 -11.57 -0.78
C PRO A 73 4.37 -12.26 -1.84
N THR A 74 3.55 -11.47 -2.55
CA THR A 74 2.64 -11.92 -3.60
C THR A 74 3.23 -11.81 -5.01
N ALA A 75 4.48 -11.38 -5.14
CA ALA A 75 5.13 -11.24 -6.44
C ALA A 75 5.17 -12.61 -7.13
N ARG A 76 4.67 -12.66 -8.37
CA ARG A 76 4.68 -13.89 -9.19
C ARG A 76 6.11 -14.38 -9.51
N TYR A 77 7.07 -13.46 -9.43
CA TYR A 77 8.51 -13.68 -9.44
C TYR A 77 9.14 -12.78 -8.37
N PRO A 78 9.26 -13.24 -7.11
CA PRO A 78 9.89 -12.45 -6.06
C PRO A 78 11.40 -12.35 -6.36
N GLU A 79 11.97 -11.14 -6.29
CA GLU A 79 13.44 -10.98 -6.33
C GLU A 79 14.06 -11.81 -5.20
N THR A 80 14.81 -12.85 -5.56
CA THR A 80 15.50 -13.71 -4.61
C THR A 80 16.85 -13.12 -4.22
N ALA A 81 17.41 -13.58 -3.10
CA ALA A 81 18.78 -13.21 -2.72
C ALA A 81 19.83 -13.55 -3.80
N ALA A 82 19.53 -14.50 -4.68
CA ALA A 82 20.36 -14.89 -5.82
C ALA A 82 20.29 -13.90 -7.01
N ASP A 83 19.22 -13.11 -7.12
CA ASP A 83 19.05 -12.09 -8.17
C ASP A 83 19.82 -10.79 -7.85
N ARG A 84 20.35 -10.65 -6.64
CA ARG A 84 21.22 -9.54 -6.24
C ARG A 84 22.65 -9.86 -6.68
N LEU A 85 23.07 -9.31 -7.82
CA LEU A 85 24.49 -9.28 -8.19
C LEU A 85 25.30 -8.51 -7.12
N PRO A 86 26.57 -8.86 -6.88
CA PRO A 86 27.42 -8.35 -5.78
C PRO A 86 27.71 -6.83 -5.78
N ASN A 87 27.06 -6.07 -6.65
CA ASN A 87 27.31 -4.68 -6.98
C ASN A 87 26.03 -3.96 -7.44
N GLY A 88 24.85 -4.45 -7.02
CA GLY A 88 23.58 -3.74 -7.18
C GLY A 88 23.06 -3.65 -8.62
N THR A 89 23.61 -4.41 -9.55
CA THR A 89 23.09 -4.50 -10.92
C THR A 89 21.97 -5.53 -10.96
N VAL A 90 20.77 -5.11 -11.40
CA VAL A 90 19.64 -6.02 -11.68
C VAL A 90 19.49 -6.11 -13.19
N ARG A 91 19.52 -7.33 -13.74
CA ARG A 91 19.10 -7.57 -15.13
C ARG A 91 17.57 -7.61 -15.19
N LEU A 92 17.00 -6.90 -16.16
CA LEU A 92 15.57 -6.91 -16.47
C LEU A 92 15.09 -8.29 -16.89
#